data_AF-A0AAJ5EEJ1-F1
#
_entry.id   AF-A0AAJ5EEJ1-F1
#
_cell.length_a   1.000
_cell.length_b   1.000
_cell.length_c   1.000
_cell.angle_alpha   90.00
_cell.angle_beta   90.00
_cell.angle_gamma   90.00
#
_symmetry.space_group_name_H-M   'P 1'
#
loop_
_entity.id
_entity.type
_entity.pdbx_description
1 polymer ?
#
loop_
_entity_poly.entity_id
_entity_poly.type
_entity_poly.pdbx_seq_one_letter_code
_entity_poly.pdbx_strand_id
1 'polypeptide(L)'
;MIKFDEEALICDLAETYNIYDYRQLPLTKVAVFSCGLRDNSRIKMKMSGQQVSLDTLLLANVSDKLGLLVWYKTKDAQKGANQPKSMVETLTNVKTETIRKELVFDSGEEFEKARQALIKGGG
;
A
#
# COMPACT_ATOMS: atom_id res chain seq x y z
N MET A 1 -4.36 -22.80 0.74
CA MET A 1 -5.38 -21.96 1.39
C MET A 1 -5.41 -22.21 2.89
N ILE A 2 -5.84 -23.38 3.39
CA ILE A 2 -5.88 -23.69 4.84
C ILE A 2 -4.57 -23.34 5.59
N LYS A 3 -3.40 -23.72 5.06
CA LYS A 3 -2.09 -23.39 5.67
C LYS A 3 -1.83 -21.88 5.83
N PHE A 4 -2.39 -21.05 4.95
CA PHE A 4 -2.19 -19.60 5.00
C PHE A 4 -3.10 -18.95 6.04
N ASP A 5 -4.38 -19.33 6.03
CA ASP A 5 -5.40 -18.83 6.95
C ASP A 5 -6.69 -19.67 6.78
N GLU A 6 -6.96 -20.59 7.71
CA GLU A 6 -8.16 -21.45 7.65
C GLU A 6 -9.44 -20.68 7.97
N GLU A 7 -9.38 -19.73 8.89
CA GLU A 7 -10.53 -18.91 9.29
C GLU A 7 -10.98 -17.98 8.16
N ALA A 8 -10.03 -17.36 7.46
CA ALA A 8 -10.35 -16.55 6.28
C ALA A 8 -11.01 -17.39 5.19
N LEU A 9 -10.56 -18.62 4.98
CA LEU A 9 -11.18 -19.54 4.03
C LEU A 9 -12.61 -19.90 4.44
N ILE A 10 -12.86 -20.19 5.73
CA ILE A 10 -14.22 -20.47 6.24
C ILE A 10 -15.14 -19.26 5.99
N CYS A 11 -14.68 -18.06 6.34
CA CYS A 11 -15.44 -16.82 6.10
C CYS A 11 -15.76 -16.63 4.62
N ASP A 12 -14.79 -16.83 3.72
CA ASP A 12 -14.99 -16.67 2.28
C ASP A 12 -15.98 -17.71 1.71
N LEU A 13 -15.90 -18.96 2.17
CA LEU A 13 -16.84 -20.03 1.78
C LEU A 13 -18.25 -19.78 2.30
N ALA A 14 -18.38 -19.28 3.53
CA ALA A 14 -19.66 -18.89 4.11
C ALA A 14 -20.28 -17.69 3.36
N GLU A 15 -19.49 -16.65 3.10
CA GLU A 15 -19.95 -15.45 2.39
C GLU A 15 -20.35 -15.73 0.94
N THR A 16 -19.59 -16.56 0.23
CA THR A 16 -19.78 -16.78 -1.22
C THR A 16 -20.80 -17.88 -1.51
N TYR A 17 -20.77 -18.97 -0.75
CA TYR A 17 -21.51 -20.19 -1.06
C TYR A 17 -22.45 -20.64 0.07
N ASN A 18 -22.50 -19.93 1.20
CA ASN A 18 -23.25 -20.32 2.40
C ASN A 18 -22.81 -21.67 2.99
N ILE A 19 -21.52 -21.99 2.88
CA ILE A 19 -20.92 -23.21 3.44
C ILE A 19 -20.27 -22.85 4.78
N TYR A 20 -20.96 -23.14 5.88
CA TYR A 20 -20.49 -22.83 7.24
C TYR A 20 -19.58 -23.92 7.84
N ASP A 21 -19.76 -25.16 7.42
CA ASP A 21 -18.90 -26.28 7.80
C ASP A 21 -18.49 -27.07 6.56
N TYR A 22 -17.35 -26.68 5.98
CA TYR A 22 -16.85 -27.33 4.77
C TYR A 22 -16.36 -28.76 5.01
N ARG A 23 -16.15 -29.19 6.26
CA ARG A 23 -15.66 -30.54 6.58
C ARG A 23 -16.69 -31.63 6.28
N GLN A 24 -17.95 -31.24 6.12
CA GLN A 24 -19.04 -32.13 5.69
C GLN A 24 -19.00 -32.43 4.19
N LEU A 25 -18.18 -31.71 3.42
CA LEU A 25 -18.09 -31.85 1.97
C LEU A 25 -16.86 -32.69 1.57
N PRO A 26 -16.93 -33.41 0.43
CA PRO A 26 -15.75 -34.05 -0.13
C PRO A 26 -14.61 -33.06 -0.38
N LEU A 27 -13.38 -33.48 -0.07
CA LEU A 27 -12.19 -32.62 -0.18
C LEU A 27 -12.03 -31.98 -1.57
N THR A 28 -12.32 -32.74 -2.63
CA THR A 28 -12.25 -32.26 -4.01
C THR A 28 -13.25 -31.14 -4.28
N LYS A 29 -14.47 -31.22 -3.72
CA LYS A 29 -15.48 -30.15 -3.82
C LYS A 29 -15.03 -28.89 -3.09
N VAL A 30 -14.52 -29.04 -1.87
CA VAL A 30 -14.00 -27.90 -1.09
C VAL A 30 -12.87 -27.21 -1.87
N ALA A 31 -11.96 -27.97 -2.48
CA ALA A 31 -10.89 -27.42 -3.29
C ALA A 31 -11.41 -26.63 -4.49
N VAL A 32 -12.41 -27.15 -5.21
CA VAL A 32 -13.04 -26.45 -6.35
C VAL A 32 -13.67 -25.13 -5.90
N PHE A 33 -14.45 -25.13 -4.82
CA PHE A 33 -15.06 -23.90 -4.28
C PHE A 33 -14.01 -22.90 -3.82
N SER A 34 -12.97 -23.36 -3.14
CA SER A 34 -11.90 -22.50 -2.66
C SER A 34 -11.14 -21.85 -3.82
N CYS A 35 -10.83 -22.60 -4.89
CA CYS A 35 -10.22 -22.05 -6.10
C CYS A 35 -11.14 -21.08 -6.86
N GLY A 36 -12.46 -21.31 -6.80
CA GLY A 36 -13.50 -20.51 -7.44
C GLY A 36 -13.85 -19.20 -6.74
N LEU A 37 -13.30 -18.94 -5.55
CA LEU A 37 -13.46 -17.66 -4.85
C LEU A 37 -12.98 -16.48 -5.71
N ARG A 38 -13.56 -15.30 -5.53
CA ARG A 38 -13.12 -14.08 -6.22
C ARG A 38 -11.70 -13.71 -5.81
N ASP A 39 -10.94 -13.04 -6.67
CA ASP A 39 -9.53 -12.72 -6.38
C ASP A 39 -9.34 -11.75 -5.20
N ASN A 40 -10.36 -10.94 -4.90
CA ASN A 40 -10.41 -10.09 -3.72
C ASN A 40 -10.99 -10.78 -2.47
N SER A 41 -11.17 -12.12 -2.48
CA SER A 41 -11.54 -12.84 -1.26
C SER A 41 -10.40 -12.78 -0.24
N ARG A 42 -10.71 -12.88 1.06
CA ARG A 42 -9.73 -12.74 2.14
C ARG A 42 -8.58 -13.70 1.97
N ILE A 43 -8.85 -14.98 1.67
CA ILE A 43 -7.81 -16.00 1.53
C ILE A 43 -6.92 -15.76 0.31
N LYS A 44 -7.48 -15.31 -0.83
CA LYS A 44 -6.71 -15.04 -2.05
C LYS A 44 -5.88 -13.76 -1.90
N MET A 45 -6.41 -12.74 -1.25
CA MET A 45 -5.64 -11.54 -0.88
C MET A 45 -4.50 -11.88 0.08
N LYS A 46 -4.77 -12.69 1.12
CA LYS A 46 -3.76 -13.17 2.07
C LYS A 46 -2.64 -13.95 1.37
N MET A 47 -3.01 -14.86 0.47
CA MET A 47 -2.06 -15.68 -0.29
C MET A 47 -1.21 -14.86 -1.26
N SER A 48 -1.75 -13.78 -1.82
CA SER A 48 -1.02 -12.87 -2.71
C SER A 48 -0.25 -11.78 -1.96
N GLY A 49 -0.36 -11.70 -0.63
CA GLY A 49 0.26 -10.65 0.18
C GLY A 49 -0.33 -9.25 -0.05
N GLN A 50 -1.46 -9.15 -0.76
CA GLN A 50 -2.12 -7.89 -1.05
C GLN A 50 -2.91 -7.41 0.17
N GLN A 51 -2.65 -6.15 0.58
CA GLN A 51 -3.38 -5.51 1.68
C GLN A 51 -4.75 -4.96 1.25
N VAL A 52 -4.86 -4.55 -0.03
CA VAL A 52 -6.08 -3.98 -0.63
C VAL A 52 -6.32 -4.62 -1.99
N SER A 53 -7.57 -4.62 -2.46
CA SER A 53 -7.90 -5.16 -3.78
C SER A 53 -7.25 -4.35 -4.91
N LEU A 54 -7.02 -4.99 -6.05
CA LEU A 54 -6.48 -4.32 -7.24
C LEU A 54 -7.33 -3.11 -7.66
N ASP A 55 -8.65 -3.26 -7.67
CA ASP A 55 -9.56 -2.16 -8.03
C ASP A 55 -9.40 -0.96 -7.09
N THR A 56 -9.29 -1.21 -5.79
CA THR A 56 -9.05 -0.15 -4.79
C THR A 56 -7.71 0.53 -5.04
N LEU A 57 -6.67 -0.25 -5.36
CA LEU A 57 -5.34 0.27 -5.66
C LEU A 57 -5.34 1.14 -6.93
N LEU A 58 -6.05 0.72 -7.97
CA LEU A 58 -6.21 1.48 -9.21
C LEU A 58 -6.98 2.78 -8.97
N LEU A 59 -8.07 2.74 -8.21
CA LEU A 59 -8.82 3.95 -7.84
C LEU A 59 -7.99 4.93 -7.02
N ALA A 60 -7.23 4.42 -6.03
CA ALA A 60 -6.32 5.24 -5.25
C ALA A 60 -5.24 5.88 -6.14
N ASN A 61 -4.68 5.12 -7.09
CA ASN A 61 -3.69 5.63 -8.02
C ASN A 61 -4.26 6.75 -8.92
N VAL A 62 -5.45 6.55 -9.48
CA VAL A 62 -6.14 7.56 -10.29
C VAL A 62 -6.35 8.84 -9.48
N SER A 63 -6.85 8.71 -8.25
CA SER A 63 -7.07 9.87 -7.39
C SER A 63 -5.76 10.58 -7.01
N ASP A 64 -4.68 9.85 -6.74
CA ASP A 64 -3.36 10.43 -6.49
C ASP A 64 -2.86 11.23 -7.70
N LYS A 65 -2.96 10.67 -8.91
CA LYS A 65 -2.55 11.35 -10.14
C LYS A 65 -3.39 12.60 -10.40
N LEU A 66 -4.71 12.53 -10.21
CA LEU A 66 -5.61 13.68 -10.36
C LEU A 66 -5.32 14.77 -9.33
N GLY A 67 -5.18 14.40 -8.05
CA GLY A 67 -4.85 15.33 -6.98
C GLY A 67 -3.53 16.05 -7.23
N LEU A 68 -2.52 15.33 -7.71
CA LEU A 68 -1.23 15.91 -8.08
C LEU A 68 -1.34 16.87 -9.28
N LEU A 69 -2.10 16.50 -10.31
CA LEU A 69 -2.34 17.37 -11.48
C LEU A 69 -3.06 18.67 -11.11
N VAL A 70 -4.04 18.61 -10.21
CA VAL A 70 -4.74 19.80 -9.70
C VAL A 70 -3.77 20.64 -8.86
N TRP A 71 -3.02 20.00 -7.96
CA TRP A 71 -2.05 20.68 -7.12
C TRP A 71 -0.99 21.43 -7.94
N TYR A 72 -0.45 20.84 -9.01
CA TYR A 72 0.54 21.50 -9.89
C TYR A 72 0.07 22.84 -10.47
N LYS A 73 -1.24 23.08 -10.55
CA LYS A 73 -1.83 24.33 -11.03
C LYS A 73 -2.03 25.39 -9.95
N THR A 74 -1.61 25.12 -8.72
CA THR A 74 -1.78 26.02 -7.56
C THR A 74 -0.52 26.87 -7.29
N LYS A 75 -0.71 27.96 -6.53
CA LYS A 75 0.42 28.76 -6.00
C LYS A 75 1.27 27.97 -5.01
N ASP A 76 0.66 27.03 -4.30
CA ASP A 76 1.35 26.18 -3.33
C ASP A 76 2.36 25.28 -4.03
N ALA A 77 2.00 24.70 -5.18
CA ALA A 77 2.93 23.90 -5.99
C ALA A 77 4.15 24.68 -6.48
N GLN A 78 3.98 25.96 -6.85
CA GLN A 78 5.13 26.81 -7.22
C GLN A 78 6.14 26.98 -6.08
N LYS A 79 5.66 26.87 -4.83
CA LYS A 79 6.49 26.94 -3.62
C LYS A 79 6.81 25.57 -3.02
N GLY A 80 6.41 24.48 -3.68
CA GLY A 80 6.55 23.12 -3.16
C GLY A 80 5.78 22.84 -1.86
N ALA A 81 4.77 23.64 -1.52
CA ALA A 81 4.00 23.53 -0.29
C ALA A 81 2.75 22.67 -0.48
N ASN A 82 2.25 22.06 0.59
CA ASN A 82 0.95 21.36 0.65
C ASN A 82 0.73 20.30 -0.45
N GLN A 83 1.78 19.57 -0.84
CA GLN A 83 1.63 18.46 -1.78
C GLN A 83 0.67 17.40 -1.21
N PRO A 84 -0.31 16.92 -1.99
CA PRO A 84 -1.22 15.86 -1.55
C PRO A 84 -0.44 14.59 -1.19
N LYS A 85 -0.83 13.95 -0.09
CA LYS A 85 -0.28 12.65 0.32
C LYS A 85 -0.81 11.56 -0.62
N SER A 86 0.05 10.60 -0.96
CA SER A 86 -0.37 9.45 -1.76
C SER A 86 -1.26 8.51 -0.95
N MET A 87 -2.46 8.26 -1.46
CA MET A 87 -3.36 7.23 -0.93
C MET A 87 -2.82 5.84 -1.22
N VAL A 88 -2.16 5.63 -2.36
CA VAL A 88 -1.53 4.33 -2.68
C VAL A 88 -0.48 3.97 -1.63
N GLU A 89 0.42 4.89 -1.29
CA GLU A 89 1.44 4.67 -0.24
C GLU A 89 0.78 4.37 1.11
N THR A 90 -0.26 5.14 1.46
CA THR A 90 -1.00 4.97 2.71
C THR A 90 -1.68 3.60 2.80
N LEU A 91 -2.34 3.15 1.72
CA LEU A 91 -3.11 1.90 1.70
C LEU A 91 -2.22 0.66 1.64
N THR A 92 -1.08 0.76 0.96
CA THR A 92 -0.16 -0.37 0.82
C THR A 92 0.75 -0.54 2.03
N ASN A 93 0.70 0.40 3.00
CA ASN A 93 1.65 0.48 4.11
C ASN A 93 3.10 0.36 3.61
N VAL A 94 3.35 0.79 2.37
CA VAL A 94 4.71 1.01 1.90
C VAL A 94 5.19 2.16 2.76
N LYS A 95 5.93 1.80 3.81
CA LYS A 95 6.83 2.75 4.44
C LYS A 95 7.76 3.13 3.31
N THR A 96 7.44 4.22 2.63
CA THR A 96 8.48 5.09 2.13
C THR A 96 9.24 5.39 3.41
N GLU A 97 10.32 4.65 3.66
CA GLU A 97 11.45 5.26 4.29
C GLU A 97 11.71 6.45 3.36
N THR A 98 11.05 7.58 3.63
CA THR A 98 11.77 8.82 3.61
C THR A 98 13.00 8.48 4.42
N ILE A 99 14.05 8.10 3.70
CA ILE A 99 15.40 8.43 4.04
C ILE A 99 15.32 9.95 4.15
N ARG A 100 14.75 10.45 5.26
CA ARG A 100 15.20 11.70 5.80
C ARG A 100 16.66 11.39 6.00
N LYS A 101 17.48 11.80 5.04
CA LYS A 101 18.89 12.00 5.29
C LYS A 101 18.92 13.13 6.31
N GLU A 102 18.57 12.83 7.55
CA GLU A 102 18.92 13.65 8.68
C GLU A 102 20.45 13.62 8.62
N LEU A 103 21.01 14.70 8.07
CA LEU A 103 22.44 14.94 8.15
C LEU A 103 22.71 15.23 9.62
N VAL A 104 23.06 14.18 10.34
CA VAL A 104 23.56 14.26 11.70
C VAL A 104 25.06 14.55 11.59
N PHE A 105 25.52 15.58 12.29
CA PHE A 105 26.90 16.00 12.29
C PHE A 105 27.50 15.72 13.66
N ASP A 106 28.70 15.16 13.71
CA ASP A 106 29.36 14.83 14.96
C ASP A 106 30.07 16.07 15.56
N SER A 107 30.13 17.19 14.82
CA SER A 107 30.69 18.46 15.30
C SER A 107 30.13 19.69 14.57
N GLY A 108 30.26 20.86 15.20
CA GLY A 108 29.86 22.14 14.60
C GLY A 108 30.68 22.53 13.36
N GLU A 109 31.92 22.05 13.24
CA GLU A 109 32.77 22.31 12.07
C GLU A 109 32.29 21.53 10.84
N GLU A 110 31.82 20.30 11.04
CA GLU A 110 31.28 19.44 9.98
C GLU A 110 29.97 20.01 9.43
N PHE A 111 29.11 20.51 10.31
CA PHE A 111 27.90 21.24 9.94
C PHE A 111 28.24 22.47 9.08
N GLU A 112 29.23 23.27 9.50
CA GLU A 112 29.56 24.52 8.83
C GLU A 112 30.18 24.29 7.44
N LYS A 113 30.98 23.23 7.28
CA LYS A 113 31.48 22.78 5.96
C LYS A 113 30.35 22.36 5.03
N ALA A 114 29.41 21.55 5.51
CA ALA A 114 28.26 21.11 4.72
C ALA A 114 27.37 22.30 4.33
N ARG A 115 27.14 23.23 5.25
CA ARG A 115 26.39 24.48 5.01
C ARG A 115 27.06 25.35 3.94
N GLN A 116 28.37 25.54 4.00
CA GLN A 116 29.10 26.33 3.00
C GLN A 116 29.06 25.69 1.59
N ALA A 117 29.11 24.36 1.50
CA ALA A 117 28.98 23.66 0.22
C ALA A 117 27.60 23.86 -0.41
N LEU A 118 26.53 23.82 0.39
CA LEU A 118 25.16 24.07 -0.08
C LEU A 118 24.95 25.52 -0.54
N ILE A 119 25.52 26.49 0.16
CA ILE A 119 25.41 27.92 -0.19
C ILE A 119 26.20 28.24 -1.47
N LYS A 120 27.35 27.60 -1.70
CA LYS A 120 28.17 27.82 -2.91
C LYS A 120 27.65 27.13 -4.16
N GLY A 121 26.85 26.06 -4.02
CA GLY A 121 26.29 25.30 -5.14
C GLY A 121 24.91 25.77 -5.65
N GLY A 122 24.31 26.79 -5.02
CA GLY A 122 22.99 27.32 -5.37
C GLY A 122 23.05 28.58 -6.24
N GLY A 123 23.72 28.50 -7.40
CA GLY A 123 23.76 29.52 -8.44
C GLY A 123 23.16 29.01 -9.74
#